data_AF-A0AAV2J9L1-F1
#
_entry.id   AF-A0AAV2J9L1-F1
#
_cell.length_a   1.000
_cell.length_b   1.000
_cell.length_c   1.000
_cell.angle_alpha   90.00
_cell.angle_beta   90.00
_cell.angle_gamma   90.00
#
_symmetry.space_group_name_H-M   'P 1'
#
loop_
_entity.id
_entity.type
_entity.pdbx_description
1 polymer ?
#
loop_
_entity_poly.entity_id
_entity_poly.type
_entity_poly.pdbx_seq_one_letter_code
_entity_poly.pdbx_strand_id
1 'polypeptide(L)'
;MTWTLYDCVQTLNESASRLFCSGEEDKVTEALAVMDESVIPCLHLMSRDPALSQEDRETLESIRSHWCCCLSHDMDESLQVKLGEFLPRVLDCSAETVVLKDPPKIQVHAAHDLCSRLAALMESIHSTSVVRVK
;
A
#
# COMPACT_ATOMS: atom_id res chain seq x y z
N MET A 1 -4.56 -9.87 15.87
CA MET A 1 -4.19 -9.47 14.50
C MET A 1 -3.38 -8.19 14.61
N THR A 2 -2.07 -8.30 14.45
CA THR A 2 -1.21 -7.14 14.20
C THR A 2 -1.52 -6.69 12.78
N TRP A 3 -2.15 -5.53 12.59
CA TRP A 3 -2.17 -4.90 11.29
C TRP A 3 -0.72 -4.64 10.90
N THR A 4 -0.23 -5.40 9.95
CA THR A 4 1.14 -5.27 9.50
C THR A 4 1.22 -4.16 8.45
N LEU A 5 2.43 -3.64 8.20
CA LEU A 5 2.66 -2.70 7.10
C LEU A 5 2.12 -3.25 5.76
N TYR A 6 2.16 -4.58 5.59
CA TYR A 6 1.68 -5.31 4.42
C TYR A 6 0.17 -5.18 4.19
N ASP A 7 -0.64 -5.37 5.24
CA ASP A 7 -2.10 -5.24 5.14
C ASP A 7 -2.51 -3.83 4.68
N CYS A 8 -1.78 -2.81 5.16
CA CYS A 8 -1.99 -1.43 4.77
C CYS A 8 -1.64 -1.20 3.29
N VAL A 9 -0.47 -1.69 2.84
CA VAL A 9 -0.02 -1.54 1.45
C VAL A 9 -0.96 -2.27 0.49
N GLN A 10 -1.43 -3.47 0.84
CA GLN A 10 -2.40 -4.19 0.05
C GLN A 10 -3.73 -3.42 -0.05
N THR A 11 -4.24 -2.90 1.07
CA THR A 11 -5.49 -2.12 1.09
C THR A 11 -5.37 -0.85 0.21
N LEU A 12 -4.24 -0.15 0.29
CA LEU A 12 -3.97 1.01 -0.57
C LEU A 12 -3.90 0.62 -2.04
N ASN A 13 -3.25 -0.50 -2.36
CA ASN A 13 -3.16 -1.02 -3.71
C ASN A 13 -4.53 -1.38 -4.30
N GLU A 14 -5.38 -2.07 -3.54
CA GLU A 14 -6.75 -2.41 -3.96
C GLU A 14 -7.57 -1.14 -4.21
N SER A 15 -7.43 -0.13 -3.36
CA SER A 15 -8.09 1.17 -3.56
C SER A 15 -7.60 1.87 -4.82
N ALA A 16 -6.28 1.95 -5.02
CA ALA A 16 -5.67 2.55 -6.20
C ALA A 16 -6.10 1.82 -7.48
N SER A 17 -6.12 0.49 -7.48
CA SER A 17 -6.59 -0.29 -8.63
C SER A 17 -8.06 0.00 -8.96
N ARG A 18 -8.93 0.06 -7.96
CA ARG A 18 -10.35 0.37 -8.19
C ARG A 18 -10.55 1.78 -8.76
N LEU A 19 -9.80 2.76 -8.24
CA LEU A 19 -9.83 4.14 -8.74
C LEU A 19 -9.29 4.21 -10.18
N PHE A 20 -8.17 3.53 -10.46
CA PHE A 20 -7.56 3.47 -11.78
C PHE A 20 -8.48 2.84 -12.82
N CYS A 21 -9.05 1.67 -12.50
CA CYS A 21 -9.95 0.94 -13.40
C CYS A 21 -11.31 1.62 -13.60
N SER A 22 -11.64 2.68 -12.86
CA SER A 22 -12.86 3.46 -13.10
C SER A 22 -12.80 4.25 -14.41
N GLY A 23 -11.60 4.57 -14.90
CA GLY A 23 -11.38 5.39 -16.09
C GLY A 23 -11.73 6.88 -15.93
N GLU A 24 -12.31 7.29 -14.80
CA GLU A 24 -12.63 8.69 -14.51
C GLU A 24 -11.34 9.47 -14.23
N GLU A 25 -11.11 10.58 -14.94
CA GLU A 25 -9.83 11.29 -14.93
C GLU A 25 -9.35 11.70 -13.52
N ASP A 26 -10.25 12.22 -12.68
CA ASP A 26 -9.93 12.61 -11.30
C ASP A 26 -9.53 11.41 -10.44
N LYS A 27 -10.24 10.27 -10.58
CA LYS A 27 -9.95 9.03 -9.85
C LYS A 27 -8.67 8.37 -10.33
N VAL A 28 -8.41 8.39 -11.64
CA VAL A 28 -7.16 7.90 -12.21
C VAL A 28 -5.99 8.74 -11.69
N THR A 29 -6.15 10.06 -11.61
CA THR A 29 -5.14 10.96 -11.05
C THR A 29 -4.88 10.68 -9.57
N GLU A 30 -5.93 10.45 -8.77
CA GLU A 30 -5.80 10.02 -7.38
C GLU A 30 -5.09 8.66 -7.26
N ALA A 31 -5.44 7.69 -8.09
CA ALA A 31 -4.80 6.38 -8.11
C ALA A 31 -3.29 6.48 -8.38
N LEU A 32 -2.89 7.28 -9.38
CA LEU A 32 -1.49 7.51 -9.70
C LEU A 32 -0.74 8.16 -8.53
N ALA A 33 -1.34 9.13 -7.85
CA ALA A 33 -0.75 9.73 -6.65
C ALA A 33 -0.56 8.69 -5.53
N VAL A 34 -1.54 7.83 -5.27
CA VAL A 34 -1.42 6.75 -4.27
C VAL A 34 -0.30 5.76 -4.66
N MET A 35 -0.20 5.42 -5.94
CA MET A 35 0.85 4.52 -6.45
C MET A 35 2.24 5.12 -6.25
N ASP A 36 2.46 6.35 -6.69
CA ASP A 36 3.77 7.01 -6.66
C ASP A 36 4.20 7.40 -5.25
N GLU A 37 3.28 7.84 -4.40
CA GLU A 37 3.61 8.34 -3.07
C GLU A 37 3.65 7.27 -1.99
N SER A 38 2.94 6.14 -2.19
CA SER A 38 2.75 5.14 -1.14
C SER A 38 3.05 3.71 -1.60
N VAL A 39 2.35 3.19 -2.60
CA VAL A 39 2.44 1.75 -2.94
C VAL A 39 3.83 1.40 -3.47
N ILE A 40 4.31 2.09 -4.51
CA ILE A 40 5.63 1.83 -5.12
C ILE A 40 6.77 2.03 -4.10
N PRO A 41 6.83 3.13 -3.33
CA PRO A 41 7.85 3.28 -2.29
C PRO A 41 7.86 2.14 -1.25
N CYS A 42 6.67 1.70 -0.81
CA CYS A 42 6.56 0.59 0.14
C CYS A 42 6.99 -0.74 -0.47
N LEU A 43 6.59 -1.05 -1.71
CA LEU A 43 7.02 -2.27 -2.41
C LEU A 43 8.55 -2.38 -2.44
N HIS A 44 9.23 -1.28 -2.75
CA HIS A 44 10.69 -1.24 -2.76
C HIS A 44 11.31 -1.36 -1.37
N LEU A 45 10.78 -0.65 -0.37
CA LEU A 45 11.27 -0.71 1.01
C LEU A 45 11.19 -2.15 1.53
N MET A 46 10.04 -2.78 1.31
CA MET A 46 9.75 -4.13 1.79
C MET A 46 10.59 -5.16 1.03
N SER A 47 10.73 -5.04 -0.29
CA SER A 47 11.57 -5.99 -1.07
C SER A 47 13.04 -6.05 -0.66
N ARG A 48 13.53 -5.01 0.04
CA ARG A 48 14.90 -4.97 0.57
C ARG A 48 15.05 -5.55 1.97
N ASP A 49 13.94 -5.82 2.67
CA ASP A 49 13.97 -6.39 4.02
C ASP A 49 14.29 -7.90 3.97
N PRO A 50 15.47 -8.33 4.43
CA PRO A 50 15.82 -9.74 4.44
C PRO A 50 14.95 -10.57 5.41
N ALA A 51 14.31 -9.93 6.38
CA ALA A 51 13.46 -10.56 7.38
C ALA A 51 11.99 -10.73 6.94
N LEU A 52 11.66 -10.36 5.69
CA LEU A 52 10.30 -10.53 5.17
C LEU A 52 9.84 -11.98 5.27
N SER A 53 8.61 -12.17 5.77
CA SER A 53 8.00 -13.50 5.80
C SER A 53 7.67 -13.98 4.38
N GLN A 54 7.45 -15.28 4.22
CA GLN A 54 7.05 -15.83 2.92
C GLN A 54 5.66 -15.33 2.48
N GLU A 55 4.71 -15.23 3.43
CA GLU A 55 3.37 -14.68 3.19
C GLU A 55 3.43 -13.25 2.68
N ASP A 56 4.27 -12.42 3.31
CA ASP A 56 4.49 -11.04 2.89
C ASP A 56 5.08 -10.96 1.47
N ARG A 57 6.00 -11.88 1.10
CA ARG A 57 6.60 -11.92 -0.24
C ARG A 57 5.55 -12.24 -1.29
N GLU A 58 4.67 -13.19 -0.99
CA GLU A 58 3.56 -13.59 -1.86
C GLU A 58 2.57 -12.44 -2.05
N THR A 59 2.29 -11.66 -1.01
CA THR A 59 1.46 -10.45 -1.11
C THR A 59 2.10 -9.40 -2.02
N LEU A 60 3.40 -9.13 -1.88
CA LEU A 60 4.11 -8.21 -2.78
C LEU A 60 4.07 -8.68 -4.24
N GLU A 61 4.22 -9.98 -4.46
CA GLU A 61 4.17 -10.56 -5.80
C GLU A 61 2.76 -10.57 -6.40
N SER A 62 1.73 -10.74 -5.56
CA SER A 62 0.33 -10.59 -5.95
C SER A 62 0.05 -9.18 -6.47
N ILE A 63 0.57 -8.15 -5.79
CA ILE A 63 0.46 -6.75 -6.24
C ILE A 63 1.12 -6.56 -7.61
N ARG A 64 2.34 -7.07 -7.81
CA ARG A 64 3.04 -6.97 -9.10
C ARG A 64 2.28 -7.68 -10.21
N SER A 65 1.85 -8.91 -9.94
CA SER A 65 1.10 -9.74 -10.87
C SER A 65 -0.21 -9.06 -11.27
N HIS A 66 -0.92 -8.45 -10.31
CA HIS A 66 -2.16 -7.71 -10.56
C HIS A 66 -1.98 -6.61 -11.60
N TRP A 67 -0.99 -5.72 -11.41
CA TRP A 67 -0.74 -4.62 -12.35
C TRP A 67 -0.21 -5.09 -13.71
N CYS A 68 0.56 -6.18 -13.76
CA CYS A 68 0.92 -6.83 -15.02
C CYS A 68 -0.31 -7.35 -15.77
N CYS A 69 -1.23 -8.02 -15.06
CA CYS A 69 -2.46 -8.55 -15.64
C CYS A 69 -3.34 -7.44 -16.21
N CYS A 70 -3.33 -6.24 -15.62
CA CYS A 70 -4.07 -5.11 -16.17
C CYS A 70 -3.72 -4.83 -17.63
N LEU A 71 -2.47 -5.01 -18.09
CA LEU A 71 -2.09 -4.81 -19.50
C LEU A 71 -2.84 -5.72 -20.48
N SER A 72 -3.37 -6.85 -20.00
CA SER A 72 -4.14 -7.80 -20.81
C SER A 72 -5.64 -7.52 -20.83
N HIS A 73 -6.11 -6.61 -19.98
CA HIS A 73 -7.51 -6.20 -19.93
C HIS A 73 -7.82 -5.15 -21.00
N ASP A 74 -9.03 -5.20 -21.53
CA ASP A 74 -9.56 -4.17 -22.42
C ASP A 74 -9.72 -2.86 -21.64
N MET A 75 -8.98 -1.82 -22.05
CA MET A 75 -9.00 -0.51 -21.41
C MET A 75 -8.75 0.60 -22.43
N ASP A 76 -9.12 1.82 -22.08
CA ASP A 76 -8.87 3.00 -22.91
C ASP A 76 -7.36 3.20 -23.16
N GLU A 77 -7.00 3.62 -24.37
CA GLU A 77 -5.60 3.84 -24.78
C GLU A 77 -4.88 4.82 -23.83
N SER A 78 -5.57 5.86 -23.37
CA SER A 78 -5.02 6.83 -22.42
C SER A 78 -4.69 6.20 -21.06
N LEU A 79 -5.48 5.22 -20.62
CA LEU A 79 -5.26 4.49 -19.38
C LEU A 79 -4.12 3.47 -19.54
N GLN A 80 -4.04 2.82 -20.70
CA GLN A 80 -2.97 1.88 -21.03
C GLN A 80 -1.60 2.57 -21.04
N VAL A 81 -1.51 3.79 -21.60
CA VAL A 81 -0.29 4.61 -21.56
C VAL A 81 0.11 4.90 -20.12
N LYS A 82 -0.81 5.41 -19.29
CA LYS A 82 -0.54 5.69 -17.87
C LYS A 82 -0.08 4.44 -17.10
N LEU A 83 -0.69 3.28 -17.34
CA LEU A 83 -0.27 2.02 -16.75
C LEU A 83 1.16 1.67 -17.18
N GLY A 84 1.47 1.78 -18.47
CA GLY A 84 2.80 1.52 -19.02
C GLY A 84 3.88 2.44 -18.44
N GLU A 85 3.55 3.67 -18.05
CA GLU A 85 4.48 4.63 -17.47
C GLU A 85 4.90 4.28 -16.04
N PHE A 86 4.00 3.76 -15.19
CA PHE A 86 4.34 3.42 -13.81
C PHE A 86 4.68 1.94 -13.58
N LEU A 87 4.21 1.03 -14.44
CA LEU A 87 4.43 -0.41 -14.27
C LEU A 87 5.91 -0.80 -14.13
N PRO A 88 6.88 -0.23 -14.87
CA PRO A 88 8.29 -0.54 -14.66
C PRO A 88 8.73 -0.31 -13.21
N ARG A 89 8.22 0.73 -12.54
CA ARG A 89 8.53 1.04 -11.14
C ARG A 89 7.85 0.09 -10.14
N VAL A 90 6.76 -0.58 -10.53
CA VAL A 90 6.13 -1.61 -9.69
C VAL A 90 6.94 -2.91 -9.72
N LEU A 91 7.56 -3.21 -10.87
CA LEU A 91 8.30 -4.45 -11.13
C LEU A 91 9.78 -4.37 -10.74
N ASP A 92 10.40 -3.20 -10.91
CA ASP A 92 11.83 -3.04 -10.68
C ASP A 92 12.17 -2.93 -9.20
N CYS A 93 12.60 -4.04 -8.60
CA CYS A 93 13.10 -4.06 -7.23
C CYS A 93 14.58 -3.66 -7.10
N SER A 94 15.26 -3.40 -8.22
CA SER A 94 16.73 -3.37 -8.33
C SER A 94 17.35 -1.97 -8.41
N ALA A 95 16.63 -0.94 -8.89
CA ALA A 95 17.26 0.34 -9.20
C ALA A 95 17.07 1.43 -8.13
N GLU A 96 17.99 2.38 -8.18
CA GLU A 96 18.27 3.41 -7.19
C GLU A 96 17.14 4.43 -6.95
N THR A 97 17.18 5.01 -5.76
CA THR A 97 16.38 6.17 -5.27
C THR A 97 14.87 5.99 -5.18
N VAL A 98 14.43 5.30 -4.11
CA VAL A 98 13.12 5.57 -3.52
C VAL A 98 13.26 6.78 -2.62
N VAL A 99 12.63 7.88 -3.00
CA VAL A 99 12.49 9.02 -2.10
C VAL A 99 11.26 8.78 -1.25
N LEU A 100 11.47 8.21 -0.06
CA LEU A 100 10.43 8.20 0.97
C LEU A 100 10.21 9.63 1.44
N LYS A 101 8.94 10.03 1.60
CA LYS A 101 8.60 11.26 2.31
C LYS A 101 9.18 11.19 3.73
N ASP A 102 9.58 12.35 4.26
CA ASP A 102 10.00 12.42 5.66
C ASP A 102 8.92 11.84 6.57
N PRO A 103 9.30 11.10 7.64
CA PRO A 103 8.35 10.61 8.60
C PRO A 103 7.46 11.77 9.11
N PRO A 104 6.15 11.54 9.25
CA PRO A 104 5.26 12.58 9.73
C PRO A 104 5.73 13.08 11.11
N LYS A 105 5.77 14.40 11.28
CA LYS A 105 6.21 15.01 12.54
C LYS A 105 5.26 14.61 13.67
N ILE A 106 5.80 13.92 14.67
CA ILE A 106 5.04 13.53 15.85
C ILE A 106 4.95 14.74 16.78
N GLN A 107 3.77 15.32 16.93
CA GLN A 107 3.51 16.28 17.99
C GLN A 107 3.36 15.53 19.31
N VAL A 108 4.38 15.61 20.16
CA VAL A 108 4.31 15.04 21.51
C VAL A 108 3.57 16.01 22.41
N HIS A 109 2.25 15.87 22.46
CA HIS A 109 1.47 16.40 23.59
C HIS A 109 1.80 15.51 24.80
N ALA A 110 2.15 16.12 25.94
CA ALA A 110 2.67 15.52 27.18
C ALA A 110 2.53 13.97 27.38
N ALA A 111 3.56 13.32 27.94
CA ALA A 111 3.68 11.85 28.08
C ALA A 111 2.43 11.06 28.56
N HIS A 112 1.54 11.68 29.35
CA HIS A 112 0.28 11.07 29.76
C HIS A 112 -0.68 10.80 28.58
N ASP A 113 -0.71 11.67 27.55
CA ASP A 113 -1.52 11.51 26.35
C ASP A 113 -1.14 10.25 25.56
N LEU A 114 0.17 9.94 25.49
CA LEU A 114 0.65 8.77 24.76
C LEU A 114 0.15 7.46 25.36
N CYS A 115 0.26 7.29 26.68
CA CYS A 115 -0.18 6.07 27.36
C CYS A 115 -1.68 5.86 27.20
N SER A 116 -2.48 6.92 27.38
CA SER A 116 -3.94 6.85 27.20
C SER A 116 -4.33 6.50 25.76
N ARG A 117 -3.67 7.10 24.76
CA ARG A 117 -3.92 6.81 23.34
C ARG A 117 -3.51 5.39 22.96
N LEU A 118 -2.39 4.91 23.49
CA LEU A 118 -1.96 3.53 23.26
C LEU A 118 -2.95 2.53 23.87
N ALA A 119 -3.40 2.76 25.10
CA ALA A 119 -4.41 1.92 25.75
C ALA A 119 -5.71 1.86 24.94
N ALA A 120 -6.21 3.02 24.50
CA ALA A 120 -7.41 3.10 23.67
C ALA A 120 -7.26 2.36 22.32
N LEU A 121 -6.09 2.48 21.66
CA LEU A 121 -5.79 1.73 20.44
C LEU A 121 -5.77 0.22 20.69
N MET A 122 -5.11 -0.22 21.75
CA MET A 122 -5.06 -1.64 22.11
C MET A 122 -6.46 -2.19 22.43
N GLU A 123 -7.29 -1.44 23.17
CA GLU A 123 -8.68 -1.82 23.44
C GLU A 123 -9.51 -1.90 22.16
N SER A 124 -9.36 -0.95 21.24
CA SER A 124 -10.04 -0.97 19.94
C SER A 124 -9.65 -2.17 19.07
N ILE A 125 -8.39 -2.58 19.09
CA ILE A 125 -7.92 -3.79 18.38
C ILE A 125 -8.51 -5.04 19.03
N HIS A 126 -8.59 -5.09 20.37
CA HIS A 126 -9.20 -6.21 21.08
C HIS A 126 -10.72 -6.30 20.84
N SER A 127 -11.43 -5.17 20.77
CA SER A 127 -12.89 -5.14 20.59
C SER A 127 -13.34 -5.46 19.16
N THR A 128 -12.52 -5.16 18.15
CA THR A 128 -12.76 -5.51 16.74
C THR A 128 -12.41 -6.97 16.42
N SER A 129 -11.69 -7.66 17.31
CA SER A 129 -11.45 -9.09 17.19
C SER A 129 -12.73 -9.86 17.50
N VAL A 130 -13.53 -10.13 16.46
CA VAL A 130 -14.75 -10.97 16.53
C VAL A 130 -14.45 -12.24 17.32
N VAL A 131 -15.03 -12.33 18.52
CA VAL A 131 -15.04 -13.55 19.32
C VAL A 131 -15.86 -14.58 18.55
N ARG A 132 -15.18 -15.51 17.86
CA ARG A 132 -15.84 -16.74 17.39
C ARG A 132 -16.09 -17.63 18.60
N VAL A 133 -17.30 -17.54 19.15
CA VAL A 133 -17.82 -18.51 20.11
C VAL A 133 -18.02 -19.82 19.36
N LYS A 134 -17.43 -20.89 19.90
CA LYS A 134 -17.57 -22.27 19.40
C LYS A 134 -18.83 -22.91 19.94
#